data_AF-I0GS07-F1
#
_entry.id   AF-I0GS07-F1
#
_cell.length_a   1.000
_cell.length_b   1.000
_cell.length_c   1.000
_cell.angle_alpha   90.00
_cell.angle_beta   90.00
_cell.angle_gamma   90.00
#
_symmetry.space_group_name_H-M   'P 1'
#
loop_
_entity.id
_entity.type
_entity.pdbx_description
1 polymer ?
#
loop_
_entity_poly.entity_id
_entity_poly.type
_entity_poly.pdbx_seq_one_letter_code
_entity_poly.pdbx_strand_id
1 'polypeptide(L)'
;MQDMKKVAHPSYYTKGGIEVYDVIKAYNLNFERGNACKYVLRAGEKDTNTEAEDCEKGAWYLIAHSARIKGCKRSEILKDMLERELQKEQ
;
A
#
# COMPACT_ATOMS: atom_id res chain seq x y z
N MET A 1 -7.19 -11.06 -26.59
CA MET A 1 -6.07 -10.11 -26.34
C MET A 1 -6.48 -8.93 -25.43
N GLN A 2 -7.72 -8.42 -25.52
CA GLN A 2 -8.21 -7.36 -24.61
C GLN A 2 -8.27 -7.78 -23.13
N ASP A 3 -8.51 -9.06 -22.83
CA ASP A 3 -8.67 -9.53 -21.44
C ASP A 3 -7.38 -9.50 -20.64
N MET A 4 -6.24 -9.82 -21.27
CA MET A 4 -4.94 -9.84 -20.60
C MET A 4 -4.50 -8.42 -20.18
N LYS A 5 -4.86 -7.40 -20.96
CA LYS A 5 -4.53 -6.00 -20.64
C LYS A 5 -5.27 -5.50 -19.40
N LYS A 6 -6.54 -5.88 -19.22
CA LYS A 6 -7.31 -5.55 -18.01
C LYS A 6 -6.74 -6.22 -16.75
N VAL A 7 -6.17 -7.41 -16.90
CA VAL A 7 -5.55 -8.15 -15.80
C VAL A 7 -4.16 -7.58 -15.45
N ALA A 8 -3.33 -7.32 -16.46
CA ALA A 8 -1.95 -6.90 -16.27
C ALA A 8 -1.80 -5.39 -15.98
N HIS A 9 -2.63 -4.55 -16.58
CA HIS A 9 -2.55 -3.08 -16.50
C HIS A 9 -3.91 -2.43 -16.17
N PRO A 10 -4.49 -2.69 -14.99
CA PRO A 10 -5.66 -1.97 -14.54
C PRO A 10 -5.47 -0.45 -14.55
N SER A 11 -6.49 0.29 -15.00
CA SER A 11 -6.44 1.76 -15.09
C SER A 11 -6.18 2.44 -13.74
N TYR A 12 -6.73 1.90 -12.66
CA TYR A 12 -6.54 2.38 -11.29
C TYR A 12 -5.14 2.11 -10.72
N TYR A 13 -4.21 1.56 -11.51
CA TYR A 13 -2.77 1.50 -11.18
C TYR A 13 -1.93 2.48 -12.00
N THR A 14 -2.54 3.30 -12.86
CA THR A 14 -1.82 4.29 -13.66
C THR A 14 -2.33 5.69 -13.35
N LYS A 15 -1.46 6.57 -12.85
CA LYS A 15 -1.79 7.98 -12.58
C LYS A 15 -0.68 8.87 -13.11
N GLY A 16 -1.06 9.96 -13.78
CA GLY A 16 -0.10 10.89 -14.39
C GLY A 16 0.83 10.25 -15.44
N GLY A 17 0.40 9.16 -16.07
CA GLY A 17 1.21 8.42 -17.05
C GLY A 17 2.23 7.45 -16.45
N ILE A 18 2.21 7.24 -15.13
CA ILE A 18 3.12 6.33 -14.42
C ILE A 18 2.33 5.14 -13.89
N GLU A 19 2.74 3.92 -14.23
CA GLU A 19 2.15 2.71 -13.69
C GLU A 19 2.83 2.32 -12.36
N VAL A 20 2.04 1.87 -11.39
CA VAL A 20 2.54 1.34 -10.11
C VAL A 20 3.63 0.28 -10.31
N TYR A 21 3.45 -0.60 -11.31
CA TYR A 21 4.41 -1.65 -11.63
C TYR A 21 5.77 -1.08 -12.06
N ASP A 22 5.79 0.02 -12.82
CA ASP A 22 7.03 0.69 -13.24
C ASP A 22 7.75 1.29 -12.03
N VAL A 23 7.01 1.88 -11.09
CA VAL A 23 7.58 2.37 -9.82
C VAL A 23 8.21 1.21 -9.03
N ILE A 24 7.49 0.10 -8.87
CA ILE A 24 7.99 -1.08 -8.13
C ILE A 24 9.28 -1.61 -8.76
N LYS A 25 9.33 -1.70 -10.09
CA LYS A 25 10.54 -2.14 -10.82
C LYS A 25 11.69 -1.14 -10.70
N ALA A 26 11.44 0.14 -10.95
CA ALA A 26 12.47 1.17 -10.97
C ALA A 26 13.23 1.29 -9.64
N TYR A 27 12.51 1.10 -8.52
CA TYR A 27 13.09 1.16 -7.18
C TYR A 27 13.45 -0.19 -6.58
N ASN A 28 13.28 -1.30 -7.32
CA ASN A 28 13.49 -2.67 -6.86
C ASN A 28 12.82 -2.93 -5.49
N LEU A 29 11.54 -2.58 -5.38
CA LEU A 29 10.81 -2.68 -4.12
C LEU A 29 10.52 -4.15 -3.78
N ASN A 30 10.64 -4.48 -2.50
CA ASN A 30 10.23 -5.80 -2.00
C ASN A 30 8.70 -5.86 -1.87
N PHE A 31 8.19 -7.04 -1.49
CA PHE A 31 6.74 -7.28 -1.40
C PHE A 31 6.00 -6.23 -0.56
N GLU A 32 6.51 -5.90 0.63
CA GLU A 32 5.83 -4.96 1.51
C GLU A 32 5.88 -3.53 0.98
N ARG A 33 7.06 -3.03 0.57
CA ARG A 33 7.20 -1.66 0.05
C ARG A 33 6.45 -1.48 -1.27
N GLY A 34 6.45 -2.50 -2.12
CA GLY A 34 5.71 -2.48 -3.38
C GLY A 34 4.19 -2.41 -3.16
N ASN A 35 3.66 -3.19 -2.22
CA ASN A 35 2.24 -3.08 -1.87
C ASN A 35 1.91 -1.74 -1.20
N ALA A 36 2.78 -1.22 -0.32
CA ALA A 36 2.59 0.10 0.26
C ALA A 36 2.46 1.18 -0.83
N CYS A 37 3.41 1.24 -1.77
CA CYS A 37 3.34 2.16 -2.91
C CYS A 37 2.09 1.94 -3.76
N LYS A 38 1.73 0.67 -4.03
CA LYS A 38 0.51 0.32 -4.77
C LYS A 38 -0.75 0.91 -4.16
N TYR A 39 -0.93 0.77 -2.84
CA TYR A 39 -2.14 1.27 -2.18
C TYR A 39 -2.13 2.80 -2.04
N VAL A 40 -0.97 3.43 -1.79
CA VAL A 40 -0.85 4.90 -1.77
C VAL A 40 -1.20 5.50 -3.13
N LEU A 41 -0.69 4.93 -4.22
CA LEU A 41 -0.98 5.43 -5.57
C LEU A 41 -2.40 5.11 -6.06
N ARG A 42 -3.02 4.06 -5.51
CA ARG A 42 -4.38 3.62 -5.85
C ARG A 42 -5.48 4.31 -5.03
N ALA A 43 -5.16 4.94 -3.91
CA ALA A 43 -6.15 5.45 -2.96
C ALA A 43 -7.23 6.31 -3.67
N GLY A 44 -8.48 5.85 -3.63
CA GLY A 44 -9.62 6.51 -4.27
C GLY A 44 -9.74 6.32 -5.80
N GLU A 45 -8.74 5.73 -6.46
CA GLU A 45 -8.70 5.58 -7.92
C GLU A 45 -9.51 4.37 -8.43
N LYS A 46 -9.62 3.32 -7.60
CA LYS A 46 -10.47 2.17 -7.95
C LYS A 46 -11.95 2.50 -7.78
N ASP A 47 -12.27 3.18 -6.69
CA ASP A 47 -13.57 3.71 -6.32
C ASP A 47 -13.32 4.84 -5.29
N THR A 48 -14.06 5.94 -5.37
CA THR A 48 -13.88 7.10 -4.48
C THR A 48 -14.06 6.74 -3.00
N ASN A 49 -14.83 5.70 -2.69
CA ASN A 49 -15.06 5.23 -1.32
C ASN A 49 -13.92 4.36 -0.77
N THR A 50 -12.91 4.04 -1.58
CA THR A 50 -11.79 3.17 -1.16
C THR A 50 -10.56 3.92 -0.66
N GLU A 51 -10.59 5.26 -0.63
CA GLU A 51 -9.44 6.07 -0.24
C GLU A 51 -8.94 5.74 1.18
N ALA A 52 -9.85 5.67 2.16
CA ALA A 52 -9.49 5.33 3.55
C ALA A 52 -8.92 3.91 3.67
N GLU A 53 -9.63 2.91 3.12
CA GLU A 53 -9.20 1.50 3.13
C GLU A 53 -7.82 1.31 2.46
N ASP A 54 -7.56 2.07 1.39
CA ASP A 54 -6.27 2.03 0.70
C ASP A 54 -5.15 2.69 1.51
N CYS A 55 -5.43 3.82 2.16
CA CYS A 55 -4.49 4.45 3.10
C CYS A 55 -4.12 3.48 4.24
N GLU A 56 -5.12 2.81 4.83
CA GLU A 56 -4.91 1.83 5.90
C GLU A 56 -4.06 0.65 5.44
N LYS A 57 -4.36 0.08 4.26
CA LYS A 57 -3.54 -0.99 3.68
C LYS A 57 -2.11 -0.53 3.43
N GLY A 58 -1.92 0.67 2.87
CA GLY A 58 -0.61 1.25 2.64
C GLY A 58 0.21 1.37 3.94
N ALA A 59 -0.42 1.90 4.98
CA ALA A 59 0.18 2.01 6.32
C ALA A 59 0.53 0.65 6.91
N TRP A 60 -0.38 -0.32 6.82
CA TRP A 60 -0.17 -1.68 7.33
C TRP A 60 1.09 -2.32 6.72
N TYR A 61 1.27 -2.24 5.39
CA TYR A 61 2.45 -2.81 4.73
C TYR A 61 3.76 -2.15 5.17
N LEU A 62 3.77 -0.84 5.41
CA LEU A 62 4.95 -0.14 5.92
C LEU A 62 5.26 -0.54 7.37
N ILE A 63 4.25 -0.71 8.21
CA ILE A 63 4.40 -1.20 9.59
C ILE A 63 4.93 -2.63 9.58
N ALA A 64 4.35 -3.50 8.75
CA ALA A 64 4.79 -4.89 8.59
C ALA A 64 6.24 -4.98 8.12
N HIS A 65 6.64 -4.14 7.15
CA HIS A 65 8.03 -4.04 6.72
C HIS A 65 8.95 -3.59 7.87
N SER A 66 8.55 -2.53 8.59
CA SER A 66 9.33 -1.93 9.68
C SER A 66 9.58 -2.92 10.82
N ALA A 67 8.60 -3.77 11.14
CA ALA A 67 8.73 -4.81 12.16
C ALA A 67 9.80 -5.87 11.84
N ARG A 68 10.20 -6.01 10.57
CA ARG A 68 11.25 -6.95 10.12
C ARG A 68 12.63 -6.30 10.06
N ILE A 69 12.73 -4.98 10.19
CA ILE A 69 13.99 -4.24 10.19
C ILE A 69 14.64 -4.37 11.57
N LYS A 70 15.79 -5.06 11.64
CA LYS A 70 16.57 -5.16 12.88
C LYS A 70 16.90 -3.77 13.43
N GLY A 71 16.65 -3.55 14.72
CA GLY A 71 16.93 -2.29 15.39
C GLY A 71 15.85 -1.21 15.27
N CYS A 72 14.72 -1.50 14.60
CA CYS A 72 13.58 -0.58 14.55
C CYS A 72 12.82 -0.57 15.89
N LYS A 73 13.26 0.23 16.87
CA LYS A 73 12.58 0.39 18.18
C LYS A 73 11.14 0.91 18.05
N ARG A 74 10.81 1.54 16.92
CA ARG A 74 9.56 2.25 16.70
C ARG A 74 8.42 1.36 16.17
N SER A 75 8.72 0.11 15.77
CA SER A 75 7.70 -0.82 15.28
C SER A 75 6.74 -1.28 16.37
N GLU A 76 7.19 -1.39 17.62
CA GLU A 76 6.31 -1.79 18.74
C GLU A 76 5.36 -0.66 19.12
N ILE A 77 5.86 0.56 19.23
CA ILE A 77 5.03 1.75 19.49
C ILE A 77 3.97 1.93 18.40
N LEU A 78 4.33 1.75 17.12
CA LEU A 78 3.39 1.87 16.01
C LEU A 78 2.32 0.76 16.01
N LYS A 79 2.68 -0.47 16.39
CA LYS A 79 1.70 -1.56 16.57
C LYS A 79 0.71 -1.22 17.68
N ASP A 80 1.21 -0.82 18.84
CA ASP A 80 0.36 -0.42 19.98
C ASP A 80 -0.56 0.76 19.63
N MET A 81 -0.06 1.75 18.88
CA MET A 81 -0.87 2.88 18.42
C MET A 81 -2.00 2.43 17.49
N LEU A 82 -1.70 1.57 16.52
CA LEU A 82 -2.68 1.07 15.56
C LEU A 82 -3.75 0.21 16.25
N GLU A 83 -3.34 -0.69 17.15
CA GLU A 83 -4.24 -1.54 17.92
C GLU A 83 -5.19 -0.70 18.81
N ARG A 84 -4.68 0.38 19.40
CA ARG A 84 -5.50 1.31 20.18
C ARG A 84 -6.54 2.07 19.35
N GLU A 85 -6.24 2.45 18.10
CA GLU A 85 -7.24 3.10 17.24
C GLU A 85 -8.33 2.11 16.80
N LEU A 86 -7.95 0.89 16.41
CA LEU A 86 -8.91 -0.15 16.00
C LEU A 86 -9.89 -0.53 17.12
N GLN A 87 -9.47 -0.41 18.39
CA GLN A 87 -10.33 -0.68 19.54
C GLN A 87 -11.31 0.46 19.87
N LYS A 88 -11.10 1.69 19.36
CA LYS A 88 -12.02 2.82 19.61
C LYS A 88 -13.26 2.82 18.72
N GLU A 89 -13.21 2.06 17.63
CA GLU A 89 -14.30 1.96 16.65
C GLU A 89 -15.27 0.80 16.94
N GLN A 90 -15.07 0.07 18.06
CA GLN A 90 -15.94 -0.98 18.59
C GLN A 90 -16.71 -0.50 19.82
#